data_AF-A0A3R7C404-F1
#
_entry.id   AF-A0A3R7C404-F1
#
_cell.length_a   1.000
_cell.length_b   1.000
_cell.length_c   1.000
_cell.angle_alpha   90.00
_cell.angle_beta   90.00
_cell.angle_gamma   90.00
#
_symmetry.space_group_name_H-M   'P 1'
#
loop_
_entity.id
_entity.type
_entity.pdbx_description
1 polymer ?
#
loop_
_entity_poly.entity_id
_entity_poly.type
_entity_poly.pdbx_seq_one_letter_code
_entity_poly.pdbx_strand_id
1 'polypeptide(L)'
;MKPPVSAQQTIIPEESSAAQRISTGAMTIENVQNLFPPDLASLLYFEDTGEHIIVKPRQYLGSDNFRRIASIIRDQLSGEYISAGRDSHFRIPKT
;
A
#
# COMPACT_ATOMS: atom_id res chain seq x y z
N MET A 1 17.84 47.68 24.29
CA MET A 1 16.61 47.09 24.88
C MET A 1 15.98 46.16 23.84
N LYS A 2 15.72 44.89 24.20
CA LYS A 2 14.80 43.93 23.52
C LYS A 2 13.45 44.02 24.28
N PRO A 3 12.23 43.66 23.79
CA PRO A 3 11.86 42.41 23.07
C PRO A 3 10.63 42.58 22.11
N PRO A 4 9.79 41.57 21.75
CA PRO A 4 9.99 40.12 21.63
C PRO A 4 9.76 39.58 20.19
N VAL A 5 10.39 38.45 19.89
CA VAL A 5 9.91 37.51 18.87
C VAL A 5 8.88 36.61 19.57
N SER A 6 7.60 36.66 19.19
CA SER A 6 6.61 35.66 19.62
C SER A 6 5.31 35.70 18.80
N ALA A 7 5.08 34.63 18.04
CA ALA A 7 3.80 33.97 17.80
C ALA A 7 4.12 32.74 16.92
N GLN A 8 4.65 31.68 17.54
CA GLN A 8 3.87 30.53 17.98
C GLN A 8 3.34 29.72 16.80
N GLN A 9 4.18 28.75 16.46
CA GLN A 9 3.94 27.50 15.78
C GLN A 9 2.56 26.93 16.11
N THR A 10 1.75 26.74 15.07
CA THR A 10 0.45 26.06 15.15
C THR A 10 0.64 24.62 14.66
N ILE A 11 0.52 23.69 15.60
CA ILE A 11 -0.01 22.31 15.49
C ILE A 11 0.27 21.46 14.22
N ILE A 12 1.16 20.48 14.43
CA ILE A 12 1.12 19.05 14.03
C ILE A 12 -0.25 18.48 13.63
N PRO A 13 -0.27 17.50 12.70
CA PRO A 13 -0.05 16.07 13.04
C PRO A 13 1.21 15.54 12.32
N GLU A 14 2.27 15.03 12.96
CA GLU A 14 2.38 13.71 13.62
C GLU A 14 1.46 12.62 13.05
N GLU A 15 2.06 11.47 12.74
CA GLU A 15 1.45 10.22 12.29
C GLU A 15 1.21 10.01 10.78
N SER A 16 2.28 10.04 9.98
CA SER A 16 2.48 8.98 8.97
C SER A 16 3.95 8.84 8.56
N SER A 17 4.85 8.74 9.55
CA SER A 17 6.26 8.43 9.30
C SER A 17 6.87 7.61 10.42
N ALA A 18 6.07 6.69 10.99
CA ALA A 18 6.51 5.75 12.00
C ALA A 18 6.35 4.29 11.54
N ALA A 19 6.74 3.98 10.30
CA ALA A 19 6.92 2.59 9.88
C ALA A 19 7.92 2.43 8.73
N GLN A 20 8.90 3.34 8.61
CA GLN A 20 10.13 3.02 7.87
C GLN A 20 11.02 2.16 8.79
N ARG A 21 10.48 1.01 9.22
CA ARG A 21 11.27 -0.03 9.85
C ARG A 21 12.10 -0.63 8.72
N ILE A 22 13.29 -0.08 8.57
CA ILE A 22 14.51 -0.78 8.12
C ILE A 22 14.34 -2.28 8.27
N SER A 23 13.87 -2.92 7.22
CA SER A 23 13.89 -4.36 7.11
C SER A 23 14.63 -4.66 5.82
N THR A 24 15.85 -5.11 6.04
CA THR A 24 16.84 -5.53 5.05
C THR A 24 16.15 -6.53 4.12
N GLY A 25 15.80 -6.11 2.90
CA GLY A 25 15.07 -6.95 1.93
C GLY A 25 13.54 -6.95 2.03
N ALA A 26 12.92 -6.11 2.89
CA ALA A 26 11.47 -6.10 3.02
C ALA A 26 10.77 -5.49 1.81
N MET A 27 9.84 -6.26 1.27
CA MET A 27 8.89 -5.81 0.26
C MET A 27 8.06 -4.64 0.81
N THR A 28 8.18 -3.45 0.21
CA THR A 28 7.40 -2.25 0.59
C THR A 28 6.21 -2.04 -0.34
N ILE A 29 5.22 -1.26 0.11
CA ILE A 29 4.09 -0.83 -0.71
C ILE A 29 4.56 -0.18 -2.02
N GLU A 30 5.62 0.63 -1.97
CA GLU A 30 6.18 1.30 -3.16
C GLU A 30 6.74 0.29 -4.16
N ASN A 31 7.45 -0.74 -3.68
CA ASN A 31 7.98 -1.79 -4.55
C ASN A 31 6.85 -2.58 -5.23
N VAL A 32 5.79 -2.89 -4.48
CA VAL A 32 4.59 -3.53 -5.02
C VAL A 32 3.91 -2.66 -6.07
N GLN A 33 3.69 -1.36 -5.79
CA GLN A 33 3.03 -0.44 -6.72
C GLN A 33 3.77 -0.27 -8.04
N ASN A 34 5.11 -0.22 -8.01
CA ASN A 34 5.94 -0.04 -9.21
C ASN A 34 5.82 -1.19 -10.22
N LEU A 35 5.29 -2.35 -9.82
CA LEU A 35 5.08 -3.49 -10.73
C LEU A 35 3.74 -3.42 -11.46
N PHE A 36 2.84 -2.55 -11.03
CA PHE A 36 1.57 -2.34 -11.71
C PHE A 36 1.68 -1.19 -12.71
N PRO A 37 1.12 -1.36 -13.91
CA PRO A 37 0.81 -0.23 -14.77
C PRO A 37 -0.02 0.82 -14.00
N PRO A 38 0.18 2.13 -14.24
CA PRO A 38 -0.47 3.18 -13.48
C PRO A 38 -2.01 3.11 -13.52
N ASP A 39 -2.58 2.66 -14.64
CA ASP A 39 -4.01 2.40 -14.79
C ASP A 39 -4.51 1.37 -13.75
N LEU A 40 -3.82 0.22 -13.62
CA LEU A 40 -4.18 -0.82 -12.66
C LEU A 40 -3.89 -0.41 -11.22
N ALA A 41 -2.76 0.27 -10.97
CA ALA A 41 -2.41 0.76 -9.63
C ALA A 41 -3.47 1.72 -9.08
N SER A 42 -4.03 2.58 -9.95
CA SER A 42 -5.08 3.54 -9.57
C SER A 42 -6.38 2.87 -9.10
N LEU A 43 -6.63 1.63 -9.53
CA LEU A 43 -7.79 0.83 -9.13
C LEU A 43 -7.62 0.13 -7.78
N LEU A 44 -6.44 0.22 -7.18
CA LEU A 44 -6.04 -0.57 -6.01
C LEU A 44 -5.70 0.34 -4.82
N TYR A 45 -6.00 -0.17 -3.64
CA TYR A 45 -5.52 0.36 -2.36
C TYR A 45 -4.53 -0.63 -1.76
N PHE A 46 -3.40 -0.13 -1.29
CA PHE A 46 -2.32 -0.92 -0.72
C PHE A 46 -2.18 -0.58 0.75
N GLU A 47 -2.12 -1.61 1.59
CA GLU A 47 -2.06 -1.49 3.04
C GLU A 47 -0.95 -2.42 3.57
N ASP A 48 -0.04 -1.86 4.36
CA ASP A 48 1.03 -2.63 4.99
C ASP A 48 0.59 -3.07 6.37
N THR A 49 0.51 -4.38 6.59
CA THR A 49 0.16 -4.95 7.90
C THR A 49 1.38 -5.43 8.68
N GLY A 50 2.58 -5.01 8.28
CA GLY A 50 3.85 -5.46 8.85
C GLY A 50 4.34 -6.77 8.24
N GLU A 51 3.54 -7.84 8.31
CA GLU A 51 3.88 -9.17 7.78
C GLU A 51 3.44 -9.37 6.32
N HIS A 52 2.38 -8.69 5.91
CA HIS A 52 1.81 -8.80 4.56
C HIS A 52 1.50 -7.42 4.00
N ILE A 53 1.46 -7.33 2.67
CA ILE A 53 0.85 -6.21 1.96
C ILE A 53 -0.53 -6.66 1.48
N ILE A 54 -1.56 -5.98 1.94
CA ILE A 54 -2.94 -6.21 1.55
C ILE A 54 -3.27 -5.28 0.39
N VAL A 55 -3.80 -5.85 -0.68
CA VAL A 55 -4.20 -5.10 -1.88
C VAL A 55 -5.71 -5.24 -2.07
N LYS A 56 -6.43 -4.14 -1.87
CA LYS A 56 -7.89 -4.07 -1.94
C LYS A 56 -8.32 -3.38 -3.24
N PRO A 57 -9.24 -3.96 -4.03
CA PRO A 57 -9.82 -3.26 -5.16
C PRO A 57 -10.69 -2.10 -4.68
N ARG A 58 -10.50 -0.91 -5.26
CA ARG A 58 -11.32 0.29 -4.95
C ARG A 58 -12.71 0.24 -5.60
N GLN A 59 -12.84 -0.55 -6.64
CA GLN A 59 -14.07 -0.73 -7.42
C GLN A 59 -14.12 -2.12 -8.04
N TYR A 60 -15.23 -2.47 -8.67
CA TYR A 60 -15.31 -3.68 -9.47
C TYR A 60 -14.31 -3.62 -10.63
N LEU A 61 -13.37 -4.57 -10.66
CA LEU A 61 -12.28 -4.58 -11.64
C LEU A 61 -12.73 -5.12 -13.01
N GLY A 62 -13.77 -5.96 -13.06
CA GLY A 62 -14.09 -6.74 -14.26
C GLY A 62 -13.07 -7.84 -14.54
N SER A 63 -13.40 -8.73 -15.47
CA SER A 63 -12.61 -9.95 -15.70
C SER A 63 -11.22 -9.68 -16.27
N ASP A 64 -11.04 -8.65 -17.10
CA ASP A 64 -9.75 -8.32 -17.73
C ASP A 64 -8.76 -7.73 -16.71
N ASN A 65 -9.12 -6.63 -16.04
CA ASN A 65 -8.25 -6.01 -15.04
C ASN A 65 -7.97 -6.97 -13.88
N PHE A 66 -8.98 -7.72 -13.41
CA PHE A 66 -8.78 -8.73 -12.37
C PHE A 66 -7.74 -9.77 -12.78
N ARG A 67 -7.83 -10.31 -14.01
CA ARG A 67 -6.87 -11.30 -14.51
C ARG A 67 -5.46 -10.73 -14.56
N ARG A 68 -5.28 -9.50 -15.07
CA ARG A 68 -3.97 -8.84 -15.14
C ARG A 68 -3.38 -8.61 -13.75
N ILE A 69 -4.17 -8.06 -12.83
CA ILE A 69 -3.76 -7.81 -11.45
C ILE A 69 -3.41 -9.13 -10.75
N ALA A 70 -4.26 -10.14 -10.86
CA ALA A 70 -4.02 -11.45 -10.27
C ALA A 70 -2.77 -12.12 -10.84
N SER A 71 -2.48 -11.95 -12.14
CA SER A 71 -1.25 -12.44 -12.76
C SER A 71 -0.01 -11.78 -12.15
N ILE A 72 0.01 -10.45 -12.03
CA ILE A 72 1.14 -9.72 -11.43
C ILE A 72 1.38 -10.19 -9.99
N ILE A 73 0.31 -10.25 -9.19
CA ILE A 73 0.40 -10.60 -7.76
C ILE A 73 0.88 -12.03 -7.57
N ARG A 74 0.34 -12.99 -8.32
CA ARG A 74 0.68 -14.41 -8.16
C ARG A 74 2.06 -14.73 -8.74
N ASP A 75 2.38 -14.20 -9.91
CA ASP A 75 3.56 -14.58 -10.67
C ASP A 75 4.82 -13.84 -10.20
N GLN A 76 4.69 -12.55 -9.84
CA GLN A 76 5.84 -11.73 -9.45
C GLN A 76 5.97 -11.55 -7.94
N LEU A 77 4.86 -11.60 -7.19
CA LEU A 77 4.84 -11.27 -5.75
C LEU A 77 4.56 -12.46 -4.85
N SER A 78 4.42 -13.66 -5.43
CA SER A 78 4.01 -14.87 -4.69
C SER A 78 2.77 -14.64 -3.82
N GLY A 79 1.91 -13.70 -4.22
CA GLY A 79 0.72 -13.34 -3.49
C GLY A 79 -0.47 -14.20 -3.87
N GLU A 80 -1.52 -14.14 -3.07
CA GLU A 80 -2.74 -14.90 -3.27
C GLU A 80 -3.97 -14.00 -3.26
N TYR A 81 -5.07 -14.51 -3.81
CA TYR A 81 -6.36 -13.86 -3.73
C TYR A 81 -7.22 -14.53 -2.67
N ILE A 82 -7.73 -13.73 -1.73
CA ILE A 82 -8.62 -14.16 -0.67
C ILE A 82 -10.06 -13.80 -1.05
N SER A 83 -10.87 -14.81 -1.32
CA SER A 83 -12.30 -14.64 -1.57
C SER A 83 -13.07 -14.50 -0.26
N ALA A 84 -13.39 -13.27 0.14
CA ALA A 84 -14.10 -12.96 1.38
C ALA A 84 -15.39 -12.15 1.12
N GLY A 85 -15.99 -12.30 -0.07
CA GLY A 85 -17.17 -11.52 -0.46
C GLY A 85 -16.84 -10.04 -0.57
N ARG A 86 -17.42 -9.21 0.31
CA ARG A 86 -17.22 -7.76 0.32
C ARG A 86 -15.80 -7.37 0.74
N ASP A 87 -15.15 -8.22 1.53
CA ASP A 87 -13.80 -8.01 2.02
C ASP A 87 -12.74 -8.74 1.18
N SER A 88 -13.09 -9.15 -0.05
CA SER A 88 -12.14 -9.83 -0.92
C SER A 88 -10.95 -8.94 -1.24
N HIS A 89 -9.76 -9.49 -1.09
CA HIS A 89 -8.50 -8.77 -1.26
C HIS A 89 -7.41 -9.71 -1.73
N PHE A 90 -6.31 -9.15 -2.20
CA PHE A 90 -5.09 -9.89 -2.40
C PHE A 90 -4.16 -9.72 -1.20
N ARG A 91 -3.37 -10.74 -0.94
CA ARG A 91 -2.37 -10.77 0.12
C ARG A 91 -1.02 -11.09 -0.47
N ILE A 92 -0.03 -10.26 -0.18
CA ILE A 92 1.36 -10.43 -0.61
C ILE A 92 2.22 -10.63 0.63
N PRO A 93 2.91 -11.77 0.77
CA PRO A 93 3.82 -11.99 1.90
C PRO A 93 5.09 -11.13 1.75
N LYS A 94 5.59 -10.58 2.86
CA LYS A 94 6.86 -9.81 2.89
C LYS A 94 8.06 -10.71 3.23
N THR A 95 8.04 -11.94 2.72
CA THR A 95 9.04 -13.01 2.95
C THR A 95 10.39 -12.68 2.36
#